data_AF-F2U4D8-F1
#
_entry.id   AF-F2U4D8-F1
#
_cell.length_a   1.000
_cell.length_b   1.000
_cell.length_c   1.000
_cell.angle_alpha   90.00
_cell.angle_beta   90.00
_cell.angle_gamma   90.00
#
_symmetry.space_group_name_H-M   'P 1'
#
loop_
_entity.id
_entity.type
_entity.pdbx_description
1 polymer ?
#
loop_
_entity_poly.entity_id
_entity_poly.type
_entity_poly.pdbx_seq_one_letter_code
_entity_poly.pdbx_strand_id
1 'polypeptide(L)'
;MGGYCPHPSSENELDHDVGDWWTLLTDSFQLLLSHPKAVLQGFGLAVAASVLMWAGIRYMQRLAYRKQARKRSLEAAERRIEFLKLARAGTSPAAIKAIQGSPEELRKGLRDGVWSVSQVVCAALTLSLQSSEDGDNSVCDVFPDCLERAEALDKKRKAGEPLGPLFGIPFSVKENYHYAGLDATAGIQKRAGIPVSTTSPILQALIDQDGVPIVRTNLPQTMLTFECSNPIYGETNNPHRKGRCCGGSSGGEAVLHARCAVPFGLGGDIGGSIRIPAHYCGTCGFKPTSGRVSRRYAMNTCPGQTQIIPTGGPMAPTVDGLVMAMRHICSDFMFNLDSSVPRMPFNEEMFGGKNRMRIGYFKYPEGETTATGTSTGQPLCLAIGQGRARSLFP
;
A
#
# COMPACT_ATOMS: atom_id res chain seq x y z
N MET A 1 39.63 88.66 -35.86
CA MET A 1 41.03 89.11 -35.72
C MET A 1 41.72 88.20 -34.73
N GLY A 2 42.79 87.51 -35.15
CA GLY A 2 43.82 86.88 -34.28
C GLY A 2 43.34 85.68 -33.44
N GLY A 3 43.99 84.52 -33.40
CA GLY A 3 45.32 84.15 -33.86
C GLY A 3 45.50 82.63 -33.73
N TYR A 4 46.56 82.17 -34.38
CA TYR A 4 47.01 80.80 -34.60
C TYR A 4 47.79 80.26 -33.38
N CYS A 5 47.66 78.96 -33.04
CA CYS A 5 48.75 77.98 -32.73
C CYS A 5 48.23 76.70 -32.00
N PRO A 6 48.97 75.56 -32.04
CA PRO A 6 48.42 74.25 -32.43
C PRO A 6 48.43 73.13 -31.35
N HIS A 7 47.71 72.02 -31.64
CA HIS A 7 47.79 70.59 -31.22
C HIS A 7 48.47 70.18 -29.88
N PRO A 8 47.98 69.13 -29.15
CA PRO A 8 47.74 67.80 -29.73
C PRO A 8 46.51 67.02 -29.20
N SER A 9 46.25 65.94 -29.94
CA SER A 9 45.40 64.81 -29.64
C SER A 9 45.64 64.20 -28.25
N SER A 10 44.56 64.02 -27.49
CA SER A 10 44.47 63.00 -26.44
C SER A 10 43.12 62.31 -26.58
N GLU A 11 43.05 61.31 -27.47
CA GLU A 11 42.09 60.23 -27.30
C GLU A 11 42.45 59.55 -25.98
N ASN A 12 41.57 59.67 -25.00
CA ASN A 12 41.67 58.97 -23.74
C ASN A 12 41.60 57.47 -24.01
N GLU A 13 42.72 56.80 -23.71
CA GLU A 13 42.82 55.55 -22.95
C GLU A 13 41.51 54.77 -22.80
N LEU A 14 41.35 53.71 -23.58
CA LEU A 14 40.59 52.50 -23.21
C LEU A 14 40.86 51.34 -24.19
N ASP A 15 42.10 51.18 -24.66
CA ASP A 15 42.46 50.11 -25.61
C ASP A 15 43.73 49.33 -25.21
N HIS A 16 43.91 49.14 -23.90
CA HIS A 16 44.90 48.24 -23.32
C HIS A 16 44.20 47.24 -22.42
N ASP A 17 43.52 46.22 -22.97
CA ASP A 17 43.37 44.93 -22.27
C ASP A 17 42.71 43.80 -23.07
N VAL A 18 42.89 43.71 -24.39
CA VAL A 18 42.29 42.59 -25.17
C VAL A 18 43.36 41.71 -25.83
N GLY A 19 44.49 42.28 -26.24
CA GLY A 19 45.60 41.54 -26.85
C GLY A 19 46.35 40.60 -25.89
N ASP A 20 46.55 41.03 -24.65
CA ASP A 20 47.28 40.24 -23.62
C ASP A 20 46.50 39.01 -23.15
N TRP A 21 45.16 39.08 -23.15
CA TRP A 21 44.32 37.95 -22.79
C TRP A 21 44.35 36.86 -23.85
N TRP A 22 44.41 37.23 -25.14
CA TRP A 22 44.48 36.26 -26.22
C TRP A 22 45.82 35.52 -26.25
N THR A 23 46.94 36.21 -26.04
CA THR A 23 48.26 35.59 -25.96
C THR A 23 48.40 34.71 -24.72
N LEU A 24 47.93 35.16 -23.56
CA LEU A 24 47.85 34.34 -22.34
C LEU A 24 47.00 33.08 -22.55
N LEU A 25 45.87 33.19 -23.26
CA LEU A 25 45.02 32.06 -23.62
C LEU A 25 45.72 31.09 -24.56
N THR A 26 46.37 31.58 -25.62
CA THR A 26 47.06 30.71 -26.59
C THR A 26 48.27 30.02 -25.99
N ASP A 27 49.05 30.71 -25.16
CA ASP A 27 50.24 30.16 -24.52
C ASP A 27 49.86 29.14 -23.44
N SER A 28 48.78 29.40 -22.69
CA SER A 28 48.21 28.43 -21.75
C SER A 28 47.70 27.18 -22.47
N PHE A 29 47.12 27.33 -23.66
CA PHE A 29 46.63 26.19 -24.46
C PHE A 29 47.78 25.35 -25.03
N GLN A 30 48.84 25.99 -25.53
CA GLN A 30 50.06 25.32 -25.99
C GLN A 30 50.79 24.58 -24.85
N LEU A 31 50.81 25.17 -23.64
CA LEU A 31 51.36 24.53 -22.45
C LEU A 31 50.55 23.28 -22.03
N LEU A 32 49.22 23.32 -22.20
CA LEU A 32 48.34 22.17 -21.96
C LEU A 32 48.60 21.04 -22.97
N LEU A 33 48.74 21.38 -24.25
CA LEU A 33 48.99 20.42 -25.33
C LEU A 33 50.39 19.77 -25.25
N SER A 34 51.37 20.47 -24.70
CA SER A 34 52.72 19.94 -24.46
C SER A 34 52.81 18.95 -23.28
N HIS A 35 51.77 18.86 -22.44
CA HIS A 35 51.73 17.96 -21.28
C HIS A 35 50.48 17.05 -21.26
N PRO A 36 50.25 16.23 -22.31
CA PRO A 36 49.02 15.45 -22.47
C PRO A 36 48.78 14.46 -21.32
N LYS A 37 49.85 13.93 -20.70
CA LYS A 37 49.76 13.07 -19.51
C LYS A 37 49.25 13.82 -18.28
N ALA A 38 49.69 15.05 -18.06
CA ALA A 38 49.26 15.87 -16.93
C ALA A 38 47.79 16.31 -17.08
N VAL A 39 47.37 16.64 -18.31
CA VAL A 39 45.96 16.95 -18.64
C VAL A 39 45.07 15.74 -18.40
N LEU A 40 45.47 14.55 -18.89
CA LEU A 40 44.73 13.31 -18.68
C LEU A 40 44.64 12.92 -17.20
N GLN A 41 45.73 13.10 -16.44
CA GLN A 41 45.76 12.89 -14.99
C GLN A 41 44.84 13.88 -14.25
N GLY A 42 44.86 15.16 -14.63
CA GLY A 42 43.98 16.19 -14.07
C GLY A 42 42.49 15.90 -14.34
N PHE A 43 42.15 15.49 -15.56
CA PHE A 43 40.80 15.02 -15.89
C PHE A 43 40.40 13.78 -15.08
N GLY A 44 41.31 12.81 -14.95
CA GLY A 44 41.08 11.61 -14.14
C GLY A 44 40.79 11.93 -12.68
N LEU A 45 41.55 12.85 -12.07
CA LEU A 45 41.33 13.32 -10.70
C LEU A 45 40.01 14.08 -10.55
N ALA A 46 39.64 14.92 -11.51
CA ALA A 46 38.37 15.65 -11.50
C ALA A 46 37.16 14.71 -11.60
N VAL A 47 37.23 13.69 -12.47
CA VAL A 47 36.20 12.64 -12.57
C VAL A 47 36.11 11.85 -11.26
N ALA A 48 37.24 11.43 -10.69
CA ALA A 48 37.26 10.70 -9.42
C ALA A 48 36.67 11.54 -8.27
N ALA A 49 37.04 12.81 -8.15
CA ALA A 49 36.48 13.73 -7.16
C ALA A 49 34.96 13.92 -7.36
N SER A 50 34.49 14.03 -8.59
CA SER A 50 33.07 14.15 -8.92
C SER A 50 32.28 12.89 -8.54
N VAL A 51 32.85 11.71 -8.79
CA VAL A 51 32.25 10.42 -8.39
C VAL A 51 32.19 10.29 -6.87
N LEU A 52 33.26 10.66 -6.16
CA LEU A 52 33.29 10.65 -4.68
C LEU A 52 32.29 11.63 -4.09
N MET A 53 32.21 12.86 -4.64
CA MET A 53 31.23 13.86 -4.21
C MET A 53 29.80 13.37 -4.45
N TRP A 54 29.51 12.82 -5.63
CA TRP A 54 28.22 12.21 -5.94
C TRP A 54 27.89 11.05 -4.99
N ALA A 55 28.83 10.15 -4.73
CA ALA A 55 28.66 9.05 -3.80
C ALA A 55 28.39 9.54 -2.37
N GLY A 56 29.11 10.57 -1.91
CA GLY A 56 28.90 11.23 -0.62
C GLY A 56 27.50 11.86 -0.50
N ILE A 57 27.06 12.60 -1.52
CA ILE A 57 25.70 13.18 -1.58
C ILE A 57 24.65 12.06 -1.53
N ARG A 58 24.83 10.99 -2.32
CA ARG A 58 23.90 9.84 -2.33
C ARG A 58 23.87 9.13 -0.98
N TYR A 59 25.01 9.01 -0.31
CA TYR A 59 25.09 8.43 1.03
C TYR A 59 24.31 9.28 2.06
N MET A 60 24.54 10.59 2.08
CA MET A 60 23.83 11.51 2.97
C MET A 60 22.32 11.50 2.72
N GLN A 61 21.89 11.47 1.46
CA GLN A 61 20.47 11.31 1.10
C GLN A 61 19.88 10.00 1.64
N ARG A 62 20.59 8.87 1.50
CA ARG A 62 20.14 7.57 2.03
C ARG A 62 20.01 7.59 3.55
N LEU A 63 20.95 8.22 4.25
CA LEU A 63 20.87 8.40 5.72
C LEU A 63 19.66 9.25 6.11
N ALA A 64 19.39 10.34 5.39
CA ALA A 64 18.21 11.17 5.62
C ALA A 64 16.91 10.38 5.43
N TYR A 65 16.79 9.59 4.35
CA TYR A 65 15.62 8.74 4.13
C TYR A 65 15.44 7.69 5.21
N ARG A 66 16.53 7.06 5.69
CA ARG A 66 16.48 6.10 6.81
C ARG A 66 16.01 6.76 8.10
N LYS A 67 16.53 7.95 8.41
CA LYS A 67 16.12 8.72 9.60
C LYS A 67 14.64 9.09 9.53
N GLN A 68 14.17 9.55 8.37
CA GLN A 68 12.77 9.90 8.15
C GLN A 68 11.86 8.68 8.25
N ALA A 69 12.22 7.56 7.61
CA ALA A 69 11.50 6.29 7.71
C ALA A 69 11.39 5.79 9.16
N ARG A 70 12.49 5.85 9.92
CA ARG A 70 12.49 5.46 11.34
C ARG A 70 11.58 6.36 12.16
N LYS A 71 11.65 7.69 11.97
CA LYS A 71 10.76 8.64 12.63
C LYS A 71 9.30 8.28 12.36
N ARG A 72 8.95 8.06 11.09
CA ARG A 72 7.57 7.71 10.71
C ARG A 72 7.10 6.39 11.30
N SER A 73 7.97 5.38 11.34
CA SER A 73 7.66 4.09 11.97
C SER A 73 7.41 4.22 13.47
N LEU A 74 8.14 5.09 14.17
CA LEU A 74 7.95 5.35 15.59
C LEU A 74 6.61 6.06 15.85
N GLU A 75 6.31 7.11 15.09
CA GLU A 75 5.01 7.82 15.18
C GLU A 75 3.82 6.86 14.94
N ALA A 76 3.95 5.95 13.97
CA ALA A 76 2.92 4.95 13.70
C ALA A 76 2.82 3.89 14.81
N ALA A 77 3.93 3.52 15.46
CA ALA A 77 3.92 2.65 16.64
C ALA A 77 3.24 3.32 17.84
N GLU A 78 3.53 4.58 18.10
CA GLU A 78 2.90 5.37 19.18
C GLU A 78 1.39 5.47 18.97
N ARG A 79 0.94 5.82 17.75
CA ARG A 79 -0.49 5.83 17.40
C ARG A 79 -1.15 4.47 17.60
N ARG A 80 -0.51 3.38 17.17
CA ARG A 80 -1.04 2.01 17.38
C ARG A 80 -1.21 1.70 18.87
N ILE A 81 -0.26 2.09 19.72
CA ILE A 81 -0.34 1.88 21.18
C ILE A 81 -1.48 2.71 21.79
N GLU A 82 -1.62 3.97 21.38
CA GLU A 82 -2.68 4.86 21.85
C GLU A 82 -4.07 4.32 21.46
N PHE A 83 -4.26 4.00 20.18
CA PHE A 83 -5.52 3.45 19.68
C PHE A 83 -5.84 2.11 20.31
N LEU A 84 -4.85 1.24 20.57
CA LEU A 84 -5.09 -0.03 21.25
C LEU A 84 -5.61 0.18 22.69
N LYS A 85 -5.08 1.18 23.42
CA LYS A 85 -5.57 1.51 24.76
C LYS A 85 -7.03 1.99 24.72
N LEU A 86 -7.34 2.91 23.80
CA LEU A 86 -8.70 3.43 23.61
C LEU A 86 -9.67 2.31 23.17
N ALA A 87 -9.27 1.50 22.20
CA ALA A 87 -10.06 0.40 21.67
C ALA A 87 -10.36 -0.65 22.73
N ARG A 88 -9.39 -1.00 23.60
CA ARG A 88 -9.60 -1.95 24.71
C ARG A 88 -10.68 -1.46 25.69
N ALA A 89 -10.74 -0.16 25.98
CA ALA A 89 -11.74 0.39 26.87
C ALA A 89 -13.18 0.30 26.30
N GLY A 90 -13.32 0.37 24.97
CA GLY A 90 -14.61 0.26 24.27
C GLY A 90 -14.97 -1.12 23.75
N THR A 91 -14.08 -2.11 23.89
CA THR A 91 -14.26 -3.47 23.38
C THR A 91 -15.18 -4.30 24.26
N SER A 92 -15.99 -5.16 23.65
CA SER A 92 -16.76 -6.17 24.38
C SER A 92 -16.60 -7.57 23.75
N PRO A 93 -16.66 -8.66 24.56
CA PRO A 93 -16.64 -10.03 24.05
C PRO A 93 -17.76 -10.32 23.03
N ALA A 94 -18.93 -9.70 23.21
CA ALA A 94 -20.05 -9.83 22.28
C ALA A 94 -19.74 -9.22 20.91
N ALA A 95 -19.11 -8.03 20.88
CA ALA A 95 -18.70 -7.37 19.64
C ALA A 95 -17.59 -8.16 18.92
N ILE A 96 -16.62 -8.72 19.66
CA ILE A 96 -15.60 -9.63 19.10
C ILE A 96 -16.27 -10.82 18.41
N LYS A 97 -17.21 -11.48 19.10
CA LYS A 97 -17.95 -12.62 18.54
C LYS A 97 -18.76 -12.23 17.30
N ALA A 98 -19.32 -11.02 17.27
CA ALA A 98 -20.06 -10.52 16.11
C ALA A 98 -19.15 -10.36 14.88
N ILE A 99 -17.94 -9.80 15.05
CA ILE A 99 -16.96 -9.64 13.96
C ILE A 99 -16.49 -11.00 13.43
N GLN A 100 -16.24 -11.95 14.32
CA GLN A 100 -15.81 -13.31 13.97
C GLN A 100 -16.95 -14.19 13.42
N GLY A 101 -18.19 -13.67 13.46
CA GLY A 101 -19.40 -14.35 13.02
C GLY A 101 -19.70 -14.14 11.53
N SER A 102 -20.98 -14.21 11.18
CA SER A 102 -21.43 -13.93 9.81
C SER A 102 -21.38 -12.41 9.54
N PRO A 103 -20.78 -11.97 8.42
CA PRO A 103 -20.82 -10.56 8.02
C PRO A 103 -22.26 -10.01 7.92
N GLU A 104 -23.21 -10.83 7.49
CA GLU A 104 -24.61 -10.41 7.35
C GLU A 104 -25.31 -10.26 8.71
N GLU A 105 -25.01 -11.14 9.67
CA GLU A 105 -25.52 -11.00 11.05
C GLU A 105 -24.93 -9.77 11.73
N LEU A 106 -23.64 -9.50 11.52
CA LEU A 106 -22.99 -8.28 12.00
C LEU A 106 -23.68 -7.03 11.44
N ARG A 107 -23.88 -7.00 10.12
CA ARG A 107 -24.56 -5.89 9.43
C ARG A 107 -25.98 -5.69 9.95
N LYS A 108 -26.75 -6.77 10.12
CA LYS A 108 -28.09 -6.72 10.68
C LYS A 108 -28.08 -6.20 12.12
N GLY A 109 -27.20 -6.73 12.98
CA GLY A 109 -27.12 -6.31 14.38
C GLY A 109 -26.70 -4.85 14.58
N LEU A 110 -25.84 -4.31 13.72
CA LEU A 110 -25.48 -2.89 13.72
C LEU A 110 -26.67 -1.99 13.37
N ARG A 111 -27.48 -2.39 12.37
CA ARG A 111 -28.69 -1.67 11.95
C ARG A 111 -29.80 -1.75 13.00
N ASP A 112 -30.00 -2.93 13.57
CA ASP A 112 -31.03 -3.19 14.60
C ASP A 112 -30.64 -2.60 15.97
N GLY A 113 -29.40 -2.13 16.13
CA GLY A 113 -28.92 -1.54 17.37
C GLY A 113 -28.49 -2.52 18.46
N VAL A 114 -28.31 -3.81 18.11
CA VAL A 114 -27.77 -4.85 19.00
C VAL A 114 -26.36 -4.48 19.46
N TRP A 115 -25.55 -3.93 18.56
CA TRP A 115 -24.24 -3.36 18.85
C TRP A 115 -24.17 -1.92 18.35
N SER A 116 -23.41 -1.07 19.03
CA SER A 116 -23.01 0.23 18.49
C SER A 116 -21.86 0.06 17.50
N VAL A 117 -21.75 0.98 16.54
CA VAL A 117 -20.64 1.03 15.59
C VAL A 117 -19.32 1.23 16.35
N SER A 118 -19.31 2.12 17.35
CA SER A 118 -18.15 2.34 18.22
C SER A 118 -17.67 1.06 18.92
N GLN A 119 -18.58 0.25 19.45
CA GLN A 119 -18.24 -1.03 20.09
C GLN A 119 -17.61 -2.02 19.11
N VAL A 120 -18.16 -2.12 17.90
CA VAL A 120 -17.64 -3.01 16.85
C VAL A 120 -16.29 -2.53 16.34
N VAL A 121 -16.12 -1.22 16.10
CA VAL A 121 -14.84 -0.65 15.66
C VAL A 121 -13.76 -0.80 16.73
N CYS A 122 -14.07 -0.58 18.00
CA CYS A 122 -13.16 -0.84 19.12
C CYS A 122 -12.74 -2.31 19.19
N ALA A 123 -13.67 -3.24 19.03
CA ALA A 123 -13.35 -4.68 19.00
C ALA A 123 -12.44 -5.03 17.81
N ALA A 124 -12.73 -4.51 16.62
CA ALA A 124 -11.93 -4.77 15.42
C ALA A 124 -10.52 -4.16 15.52
N LEU A 125 -10.39 -2.93 16.06
CA LEU A 125 -9.11 -2.30 16.35
C LEU A 125 -8.30 -3.10 17.37
N THR A 126 -8.95 -3.58 18.44
CA THR A 126 -8.29 -4.37 19.47
C THR A 126 -7.69 -5.64 18.88
N LEU A 127 -8.48 -6.41 18.13
CA LEU A 127 -8.00 -7.62 17.44
C LEU A 127 -6.89 -7.30 16.44
N SER A 128 -7.03 -6.22 15.68
CA SER A 128 -6.05 -5.84 14.65
C SER A 128 -4.70 -5.44 15.25
N LEU A 129 -4.73 -4.64 16.31
CA LEU A 129 -3.53 -4.08 16.93
C LEU A 129 -2.84 -5.06 17.88
N GLN A 130 -3.58 -6.01 18.47
CA GLN A 130 -3.02 -7.16 19.19
C GLN A 130 -2.06 -8.00 18.35
N SER A 131 -2.22 -8.02 17.01
CA SER A 131 -1.28 -8.72 16.12
C SER A 131 0.18 -8.25 16.26
N SER A 132 0.41 -7.03 16.75
CA SER A 132 1.77 -6.54 17.05
C SER A 132 2.31 -7.13 18.36
N GLU A 133 1.46 -7.29 19.38
CA GLU A 133 1.82 -7.95 20.64
C GLU A 133 2.08 -9.46 20.44
N ASP A 134 1.34 -10.09 19.52
CA ASP A 134 1.51 -11.50 19.14
C ASP A 134 2.77 -11.77 18.30
N GLY A 135 3.46 -10.71 17.86
CA GLY A 135 4.67 -10.80 17.03
C GLY A 135 4.42 -11.00 15.54
N ASP A 136 3.17 -10.85 15.08
CA ASP A 136 2.83 -10.96 13.66
C ASP A 136 3.20 -9.70 12.87
N ASN A 137 3.14 -8.51 13.48
CA ASN A 137 3.47 -7.21 12.88
C ASN A 137 2.76 -6.95 11.53
N SER A 138 1.44 -7.11 11.51
CA SER A 138 0.62 -7.02 10.29
C SER A 138 0.10 -5.61 9.97
N VAL A 139 0.07 -4.70 10.96
CA VAL A 139 -0.49 -3.35 10.84
C VAL A 139 0.64 -2.31 10.74
N CYS A 140 0.64 -1.46 9.72
CA CYS A 140 1.56 -0.33 9.58
C CYS A 140 1.14 0.88 10.41
N ASP A 141 -0.14 1.25 10.34
CA ASP A 141 -0.69 2.48 10.91
C ASP A 141 -2.21 2.32 11.10
N VAL A 142 -2.82 3.24 11.82
CA VAL A 142 -4.28 3.32 12.02
C VAL A 142 -4.89 4.42 11.16
N PHE A 143 -6.16 4.29 10.79
CA PHE A 143 -6.88 5.43 10.21
C PHE A 143 -7.26 6.39 11.34
N PRO A 144 -6.79 7.65 11.32
CA PRO A 144 -6.90 8.54 12.48
C PRO A 144 -8.35 8.93 12.80
N ASP A 145 -9.24 8.95 11.80
CA ASP A 145 -10.65 9.32 11.93
C ASP A 145 -11.57 8.12 12.22
N CYS A 146 -11.05 6.90 12.41
CA CYS A 146 -11.90 5.71 12.48
C CYS A 146 -12.83 5.68 13.71
N LEU A 147 -12.37 6.15 14.88
CA LEU A 147 -13.19 6.25 16.09
C LEU A 147 -14.24 7.36 15.99
N GLU A 148 -13.84 8.54 15.50
CA GLU A 148 -14.75 9.66 15.24
C GLU A 148 -15.85 9.26 14.26
N ARG A 149 -15.49 8.57 13.18
CA ARG A 149 -16.44 8.04 12.20
C ARG A 149 -17.41 7.05 12.83
N ALA A 150 -16.94 6.18 13.72
CA ALA A 150 -17.79 5.24 14.43
C ALA A 150 -18.82 5.95 15.32
N GLU A 151 -18.40 6.98 16.05
CA GLU A 151 -19.30 7.79 16.88
C GLU A 151 -20.31 8.58 16.04
N ALA A 152 -19.89 9.13 14.90
CA ALA A 152 -20.76 9.84 13.96
C ALA A 152 -21.84 8.91 13.41
N LEU A 153 -21.49 7.66 13.06
CA LEU A 153 -22.45 6.66 12.60
C LEU A 153 -23.41 6.20 13.70
N ASP A 154 -22.95 6.10 14.95
CA ASP A 154 -23.83 5.84 16.10
C ASP A 154 -24.85 6.97 16.31
N LYS A 155 -24.42 8.24 16.15
CA LYS A 155 -25.31 9.42 16.20
C LYS A 155 -26.31 9.41 15.03
N LYS A 156 -25.84 9.15 13.82
CA LYS A 156 -26.65 9.02 12.60
C LYS A 156 -27.79 8.00 12.78
N ARG A 157 -27.47 6.82 13.33
CA ARG A 157 -28.49 5.79 13.64
C ARG A 157 -29.50 6.26 14.67
N LYS A 158 -29.03 6.87 15.77
CA LYS A 158 -29.92 7.38 16.85
C LYS A 158 -30.86 8.48 16.34
N ALA A 159 -30.39 9.29 15.39
CA ALA A 159 -31.19 10.34 14.76
C ALA A 159 -32.20 9.80 13.72
N GLY A 160 -32.18 8.50 13.39
CA GLY A 160 -33.05 7.91 12.38
C GLY A 160 -32.70 8.31 10.94
N GLU A 161 -31.47 8.79 10.71
CA GLU A 161 -31.01 9.18 9.38
C GLU A 161 -30.81 7.95 8.46
N PRO A 162 -30.89 8.12 7.12
CA PRO A 162 -30.68 7.03 6.17
C PRO A 162 -29.30 6.36 6.32
N LEU A 163 -29.29 5.05 6.61
CA LEU A 163 -28.06 4.28 6.81
C LEU A 163 -27.56 3.67 5.50
N GLY A 164 -26.27 3.86 5.21
CA GLY A 164 -25.59 3.34 4.04
C GLY A 164 -25.56 1.80 4.00
N PRO A 165 -25.30 1.20 2.82
CA PRO A 165 -25.29 -0.25 2.66
C PRO A 165 -24.27 -0.99 3.54
N LEU A 166 -23.12 -0.36 3.82
CA LEU A 166 -22.03 -0.87 4.66
C LEU A 166 -22.01 -0.27 6.08
N PHE A 167 -23.14 0.28 6.54
CA PHE A 167 -23.24 0.95 7.83
C PHE A 167 -22.47 0.28 8.97
N GLY A 168 -21.41 0.95 9.40
CA GLY A 168 -20.61 0.60 10.57
C GLY A 168 -19.70 -0.61 10.41
N ILE A 169 -19.58 -1.20 9.21
CA ILE A 169 -18.74 -2.37 8.98
C ILE A 169 -17.26 -1.94 8.98
N PRO A 170 -16.43 -2.45 9.91
CA PRO A 170 -15.00 -2.16 9.91
C PRO A 170 -14.28 -2.95 8.82
N PHE A 171 -13.25 -2.37 8.21
CA PHE A 171 -12.42 -3.07 7.24
C PHE A 171 -10.95 -2.63 7.26
N SER A 172 -10.05 -3.52 6.83
CA SER A 172 -8.62 -3.26 6.70
C SER A 172 -8.25 -2.84 5.28
N VAL A 173 -7.15 -2.11 5.12
CA VAL A 173 -6.71 -1.62 3.81
C VAL A 173 -5.20 -1.79 3.67
N LYS A 174 -4.75 -2.44 2.60
CA LYS A 174 -3.32 -2.49 2.26
C LYS A 174 -2.72 -1.09 2.10
N GLU A 175 -1.52 -0.88 2.64
CA GLU A 175 -0.84 0.42 2.71
C GLU A 175 -0.71 1.17 1.37
N ASN A 176 -0.76 0.48 0.24
CA ASN A 176 -0.58 1.08 -1.08
C ASN A 176 -1.79 1.91 -1.56
N TYR A 177 -2.98 1.73 -0.97
CA TYR A 177 -4.13 2.57 -1.30
C TYR A 177 -3.96 3.96 -0.68
N HIS A 178 -4.11 5.00 -1.49
CA HIS A 178 -4.02 6.36 -0.98
C HIS A 178 -5.20 6.68 -0.07
N TYR A 179 -4.90 7.37 1.02
CA TYR A 179 -5.84 8.01 1.92
C TYR A 179 -5.31 9.40 2.25
N ALA A 180 -6.12 10.43 2.02
CA ALA A 180 -5.67 11.81 2.18
C ALA A 180 -5.10 12.04 3.60
N GLY A 181 -3.90 12.63 3.68
CA GLY A 181 -3.19 12.89 4.94
C GLY A 181 -2.32 11.74 5.46
N LEU A 182 -2.34 10.56 4.82
CA LEU A 182 -1.46 9.43 5.16
C LEU A 182 -0.43 9.16 4.06
N ASP A 183 0.71 8.58 4.43
CA ASP A 183 1.75 8.20 3.47
C ASP A 183 1.30 7.03 2.58
N ALA A 184 1.77 6.94 1.34
CA ALA A 184 1.66 5.71 0.53
C ALA A 184 3.07 5.31 0.05
N THR A 185 3.77 4.58 0.91
CA THR A 185 5.22 4.36 0.86
C THR A 185 5.63 3.21 -0.04
N ALA A 186 4.79 2.17 -0.15
CA ALA A 186 5.17 0.88 -0.72
C ALA A 186 6.47 0.30 -0.12
N GLY A 187 6.74 0.59 1.15
CA GLY A 187 7.96 0.19 1.85
C GLY A 187 9.23 0.92 1.39
N ILE A 188 9.11 1.98 0.57
CA ILE A 188 10.25 2.75 0.04
C ILE A 188 10.55 3.93 0.96
N GLN A 189 11.71 3.91 1.63
CA GLN A 189 12.09 4.92 2.64
C GLN A 189 12.03 6.37 2.14
N LYS A 190 12.34 6.61 0.86
CA LYS A 190 12.27 7.94 0.23
C LYS A 190 10.84 8.54 0.25
N ARG A 191 9.80 7.71 0.39
CA ARG A 191 8.39 8.11 0.41
C ARG A 191 7.82 8.29 1.82
N ALA A 192 8.59 7.98 2.87
CA ALA A 192 8.13 8.11 4.25
C ALA A 192 8.00 9.59 4.66
N GLY A 193 6.91 9.93 5.33
CA GLY A 193 6.55 11.29 5.72
C GLY A 193 6.21 12.21 4.55
N ILE A 194 5.65 11.65 3.49
CA ILE A 194 5.14 12.37 2.32
C ILE A 194 3.67 11.96 2.13
N PRO A 195 2.74 12.60 2.86
CA PRO A 195 1.33 12.22 2.81
C PRO A 195 0.73 12.54 1.45
N VAL A 196 -0.18 11.69 1.01
CA VAL A 196 -0.94 11.89 -0.23
C VAL A 196 -2.14 12.81 0.01
N SER A 197 -2.57 13.53 -1.02
CA SER A 197 -3.68 14.51 -0.93
C SER A 197 -5.04 13.98 -1.39
N THR A 198 -5.11 12.74 -1.89
CA THR A 198 -6.32 12.18 -2.50
C THR A 198 -6.56 10.76 -2.03
N THR A 199 -7.81 10.43 -1.70
CA THR A 199 -8.21 9.07 -1.33
C THR A 199 -8.53 8.23 -2.57
N SER A 200 -8.18 6.95 -2.55
CA SER A 200 -8.49 6.00 -3.65
C SER A 200 -10.00 5.88 -3.88
N PRO A 201 -10.53 5.87 -5.12
CA PRO A 201 -11.96 5.77 -5.37
C PRO A 201 -12.59 4.50 -4.81
N ILE A 202 -11.88 3.37 -4.88
CA ILE A 202 -12.33 2.10 -4.28
C ILE A 202 -12.50 2.22 -2.76
N LEU A 203 -11.62 2.96 -2.09
CA LEU A 203 -11.67 3.19 -0.64
C LEU A 203 -12.78 4.19 -0.30
N GLN A 204 -12.82 5.31 -1.02
CA GLN A 204 -13.85 6.35 -0.84
C GLN A 204 -15.26 5.78 -1.05
N ALA A 205 -15.47 4.94 -2.06
CA ALA A 205 -16.75 4.30 -2.32
C ALA A 205 -17.27 3.45 -1.15
N LEU A 206 -16.37 2.79 -0.40
CA LEU A 206 -16.75 2.02 0.79
C LEU A 206 -17.06 2.93 1.97
N ILE A 207 -16.31 4.02 2.12
CA ILE A 207 -16.53 5.05 3.14
C ILE A 207 -17.89 5.74 2.92
N ASP A 208 -18.21 6.11 1.68
CA ASP A 208 -19.48 6.74 1.30
C ASP A 208 -20.69 5.83 1.52
N GLN A 209 -20.46 4.51 1.63
CA GLN A 209 -21.46 3.52 2.00
C GLN A 209 -21.58 3.32 3.52
N ASP A 210 -21.01 4.21 4.33
CA ASP A 210 -20.89 4.14 5.80
C ASP A 210 -19.97 3.01 6.32
N GLY A 211 -19.04 2.50 5.48
CA GLY A 211 -17.98 1.60 5.93
C GLY A 211 -16.89 2.33 6.72
N VAL A 212 -16.21 1.63 7.63
CA VAL A 212 -15.19 2.21 8.52
C VAL A 212 -13.81 1.60 8.26
N PRO A 213 -12.89 2.28 7.56
CA PRO A 213 -11.50 1.81 7.47
C PRO A 213 -10.84 1.99 8.84
N ILE A 214 -10.20 0.93 9.38
CA ILE A 214 -9.65 0.97 10.75
C ILE A 214 -8.13 0.90 10.83
N VAL A 215 -7.50 0.09 9.97
CA VAL A 215 -6.05 -0.12 9.98
C VAL A 215 -5.48 -0.22 8.57
N ARG A 216 -4.24 0.24 8.42
CA ARG A 216 -3.44 0.02 7.22
C ARG A 216 -2.51 -1.16 7.41
N THR A 217 -2.51 -2.10 6.48
CA THR A 217 -1.76 -3.35 6.61
C THR A 217 -0.45 -3.36 5.84
N ASN A 218 0.51 -4.11 6.36
CA ASN A 218 1.87 -4.18 5.87
C ASN A 218 1.98 -4.86 4.51
N LEU A 219 3.03 -4.45 3.79
CA LEU A 219 3.39 -4.93 2.47
C LEU A 219 4.93 -5.02 2.37
N PRO A 220 5.48 -5.80 1.43
CA PRO A 220 6.91 -5.80 1.19
C PRO A 220 7.37 -4.58 0.40
N GLN A 221 8.66 -4.24 0.52
CA GLN A 221 9.28 -3.16 -0.23
C GLN A 221 9.04 -3.35 -1.73
N THR A 222 8.54 -2.30 -2.40
CA THR A 222 8.14 -2.25 -3.83
C THR A 222 6.91 -3.08 -4.23
N MET A 223 6.39 -3.93 -3.34
CA MET A 223 5.29 -4.88 -3.59
C MET A 223 5.60 -6.01 -4.61
N LEU A 224 6.81 -6.08 -5.16
CA LEU A 224 7.20 -7.06 -6.17
C LEU A 224 7.91 -8.28 -5.55
N THR A 225 7.31 -8.85 -4.52
CA THR A 225 7.75 -10.11 -3.89
C THR A 225 6.56 -10.80 -3.22
N PHE A 226 6.72 -12.10 -2.95
CA PHE A 226 5.74 -12.96 -2.27
C PHE A 226 6.03 -13.12 -0.78
N GLU A 227 6.89 -12.26 -0.23
CA GLU A 227 7.12 -12.08 1.21
C GLU A 227 6.48 -10.76 1.69
N CYS A 228 6.58 -10.45 2.98
CA CYS A 228 6.00 -9.23 3.55
C CYS A 228 6.98 -8.56 4.52
N SER A 229 8.03 -7.95 3.98
CA SER A 229 9.03 -7.23 4.77
C SER A 229 9.49 -5.95 4.07
N ASN A 230 9.66 -4.87 4.84
CA ASN A 230 10.19 -3.61 4.33
C ASN A 230 10.97 -2.84 5.41
N PRO A 231 11.89 -1.94 5.02
CA PRO A 231 12.75 -1.21 5.95
C PRO A 231 12.07 -0.05 6.71
N ILE A 232 10.75 0.13 6.55
CA ILE A 232 9.96 1.12 7.30
C ILE A 232 9.27 0.43 8.47
N TYR A 233 8.45 -0.58 8.18
CA TYR A 233 7.56 -1.24 9.15
C TYR A 233 8.06 -2.62 9.61
N GLY A 234 9.13 -3.15 9.02
CA GLY A 234 9.69 -4.45 9.35
C GLY A 234 8.98 -5.62 8.66
N GLU A 235 9.26 -6.82 9.15
CA GLU A 235 8.73 -8.09 8.65
C GLU A 235 7.40 -8.44 9.30
N THR A 236 6.47 -8.96 8.51
CA THR A 236 5.20 -9.55 8.96
C THR A 236 5.33 -11.08 8.98
N ASN A 237 5.00 -11.69 10.11
CA ASN A 237 5.09 -13.14 10.30
C ASN A 237 3.75 -13.85 10.02
N ASN A 238 3.82 -15.12 9.63
CA ASN A 238 2.63 -15.95 9.49
C ASN A 238 2.01 -16.28 10.85
N PRO A 239 0.69 -16.07 11.05
CA PRO A 239 0.04 -16.27 12.35
C PRO A 239 -0.06 -17.74 12.77
N HIS A 240 0.08 -18.69 11.83
CA HIS A 240 0.04 -20.13 12.13
C HIS A 240 1.36 -20.64 12.71
N ARG A 241 2.49 -20.01 12.35
CA ARG A 241 3.81 -20.40 12.83
C ARG A 241 4.83 -19.28 12.66
N LYS A 242 5.40 -18.83 13.78
CA LYS A 242 6.49 -17.85 13.81
C LYS A 242 7.69 -18.32 12.95
N GLY A 243 8.28 -17.40 12.19
CA GLY A 243 9.39 -17.68 11.27
C GLY A 243 8.96 -18.30 9.92
N ARG A 244 7.64 -18.44 9.67
CA ARG A 244 7.13 -18.73 8.32
C ARG A 244 6.67 -17.44 7.65
N CYS A 245 6.85 -17.39 6.33
CA CYS A 245 6.35 -16.31 5.49
C CYS A 245 4.81 -16.30 5.49
N CYS A 246 4.20 -15.11 5.66
CA CYS A 246 2.74 -14.92 5.54
C CYS A 246 2.27 -14.76 4.08
N GLY A 247 3.20 -14.81 3.12
CA GLY A 247 2.94 -14.53 1.72
C GLY A 247 2.94 -13.03 1.44
N GLY A 248 2.77 -12.67 0.16
CA GLY A 248 2.86 -11.26 -0.24
C GLY A 248 2.34 -11.01 -1.65
N SER A 249 2.12 -9.76 -2.02
CA SER A 249 2.47 -8.55 -1.27
C SER A 249 1.39 -8.03 -0.32
N SER A 250 0.23 -8.69 -0.20
CA SER A 250 -0.83 -8.31 0.75
C SER A 250 -0.77 -9.16 2.04
N GLY A 251 0.45 -9.35 2.56
CA GLY A 251 0.70 -10.25 3.70
C GLY A 251 0.02 -9.77 5.00
N GLY A 252 0.07 -8.47 5.28
CA GLY A 252 -0.59 -7.90 6.46
C GLY A 252 -2.12 -8.10 6.45
N GLU A 253 -2.77 -7.97 5.29
CA GLU A 253 -4.20 -8.29 5.14
C GLU A 253 -4.47 -9.75 5.52
N ALA A 254 -3.73 -10.70 4.93
CA ALA A 254 -3.99 -12.13 5.17
C ALA A 254 -3.80 -12.53 6.63
N VAL A 255 -2.84 -11.92 7.33
CA VAL A 255 -2.63 -12.15 8.76
C VAL A 255 -3.81 -11.65 9.58
N LEU A 256 -4.30 -10.44 9.33
CA LEU A 256 -5.47 -9.90 10.03
C LEU A 256 -6.73 -10.75 9.80
N HIS A 257 -6.92 -11.23 8.56
CA HIS A 257 -8.03 -12.10 8.22
C HIS A 257 -7.92 -13.47 8.89
N ALA A 258 -6.70 -14.01 9.06
CA ALA A 258 -6.50 -15.27 9.78
C ALA A 258 -6.78 -15.15 11.27
N ARG A 259 -6.64 -13.94 11.83
CA ARG A 259 -7.05 -13.59 13.20
C ARG A 259 -8.55 -13.23 13.30
N CYS A 260 -9.29 -13.23 12.18
CA CYS A 260 -10.68 -12.79 12.11
C CYS A 260 -10.89 -11.38 12.71
N ALA A 261 -9.91 -10.48 12.51
CA ALA A 261 -9.93 -9.15 13.12
C ALA A 261 -10.93 -8.19 12.46
N VAL A 262 -11.24 -8.42 11.18
CA VAL A 262 -12.22 -7.68 10.38
C VAL A 262 -12.98 -8.65 9.45
N PRO A 263 -14.22 -8.32 9.04
CA PRO A 263 -15.00 -9.15 8.13
C PRO A 263 -14.43 -9.18 6.71
N PHE A 264 -13.77 -8.11 6.27
CA PHE A 264 -13.06 -8.04 4.99
C PHE A 264 -12.01 -6.93 5.00
N GLY A 265 -11.19 -6.90 3.96
CA GLY A 265 -10.26 -5.80 3.66
C GLY A 265 -9.85 -5.75 2.19
N LEU A 266 -9.03 -4.76 1.84
CA LEU A 266 -8.60 -4.49 0.46
C LEU A 266 -7.14 -4.88 0.24
N GLY A 267 -6.90 -5.87 -0.61
CA GLY A 267 -5.58 -6.25 -1.12
C GLY A 267 -5.35 -5.80 -2.55
N GLY A 268 -4.20 -6.16 -3.14
CA GLY A 268 -3.90 -5.92 -4.56
C GLY A 268 -3.09 -7.05 -5.17
N ASP A 269 -3.33 -7.36 -6.45
CA ASP A 269 -2.80 -8.54 -7.12
C ASP A 269 -2.47 -8.26 -8.60
N ILE A 270 -1.21 -8.53 -8.96
CA ILE A 270 -0.69 -8.57 -10.33
C ILE A 270 -0.24 -9.98 -10.71
N GLY A 271 0.46 -10.66 -9.80
CA GLY A 271 1.05 -11.99 -10.01
C GLY A 271 0.71 -13.00 -8.91
N GLY A 272 -0.32 -12.73 -8.10
CA GLY A 272 -0.75 -13.60 -6.98
C GLY A 272 -0.85 -12.89 -5.63
N SER A 273 -0.66 -11.57 -5.56
CA SER A 273 -0.49 -10.87 -4.29
C SER A 273 -1.73 -10.76 -3.40
N ILE A 274 -2.91 -11.20 -3.84
CA ILE A 274 -4.08 -11.47 -2.99
C ILE A 274 -4.14 -12.98 -2.66
N ARG A 275 -3.96 -13.82 -3.68
CA ARG A 275 -4.17 -15.28 -3.60
C ARG A 275 -3.09 -16.02 -2.82
N ILE A 276 -1.82 -15.64 -2.97
CA ILE A 276 -0.66 -16.24 -2.29
C ILE A 276 -0.74 -16.03 -0.77
N PRO A 277 -0.87 -14.79 -0.26
CA PRO A 277 -0.97 -14.60 1.18
C PRO A 277 -2.27 -15.19 1.76
N ALA A 278 -3.38 -15.17 1.01
CA ALA A 278 -4.60 -15.87 1.42
C ALA A 278 -4.37 -17.39 1.58
N HIS A 279 -3.66 -18.01 0.63
CA HIS A 279 -3.27 -19.42 0.71
C HIS A 279 -2.36 -19.71 1.91
N TYR A 280 -1.30 -18.91 2.10
CA TYR A 280 -0.32 -19.14 3.17
C TYR A 280 -0.89 -18.94 4.57
N CYS A 281 -1.87 -18.05 4.73
CA CYS A 281 -2.52 -17.75 6.00
C CYS A 281 -3.88 -18.46 6.17
N GLY A 282 -4.30 -19.31 5.23
CA GLY A 282 -5.55 -20.08 5.35
C GLY A 282 -6.82 -19.21 5.32
N THR A 283 -6.82 -18.13 4.55
CA THR A 283 -7.95 -17.20 4.41
C THR A 283 -8.48 -17.16 2.98
N CYS A 284 -9.51 -16.35 2.73
CA CYS A 284 -10.10 -16.18 1.42
C CYS A 284 -9.58 -14.90 0.75
N GLY A 285 -9.28 -14.97 -0.55
CA GLY A 285 -8.89 -13.82 -1.35
C GLY A 285 -9.40 -13.92 -2.78
N PHE A 286 -9.97 -12.83 -3.30
CA PHE A 286 -10.51 -12.80 -4.66
C PHE A 286 -9.79 -11.74 -5.50
N LYS A 287 -9.15 -12.19 -6.58
CA LYS A 287 -8.61 -11.31 -7.61
C LYS A 287 -9.65 -11.17 -8.74
N PRO A 288 -10.41 -10.06 -8.81
CA PRO A 288 -11.37 -9.86 -9.90
C PRO A 288 -10.67 -9.73 -11.26
N THR A 289 -11.47 -9.63 -12.32
CA THR A 289 -10.97 -9.25 -13.65
C THR A 289 -10.31 -7.87 -13.57
N SER A 290 -9.15 -7.71 -14.19
CA SER A 290 -8.48 -6.41 -14.24
C SER A 290 -9.36 -5.38 -14.95
N GLY A 291 -9.47 -4.19 -14.36
CA GLY A 291 -10.40 -3.16 -14.80
C GLY A 291 -11.82 -3.28 -14.23
N ARG A 292 -12.16 -4.33 -13.45
CA ARG A 292 -13.46 -4.43 -12.77
C ARG A 292 -13.62 -3.43 -11.62
N VAL A 293 -12.50 -2.99 -11.04
CA VAL A 293 -12.48 -2.03 -9.91
C VAL A 293 -11.50 -0.90 -10.22
N SER A 294 -11.75 0.28 -9.64
CA SER A 294 -10.86 1.42 -9.80
C SER A 294 -9.46 1.11 -9.27
N ARG A 295 -8.46 1.60 -10.01
CA ARG A 295 -7.04 1.55 -9.62
C ARG A 295 -6.45 2.94 -9.43
N ARG A 296 -7.26 3.99 -9.60
CA ARG A 296 -6.79 5.36 -9.49
C ARG A 296 -6.34 5.62 -8.06
N TYR A 297 -5.27 6.39 -7.92
CA TYR A 297 -4.70 6.78 -6.64
C TYR A 297 -4.33 5.58 -5.74
N ALA A 298 -3.83 4.49 -6.33
CA ALA A 298 -3.06 3.48 -5.61
C ALA A 298 -1.58 3.62 -5.97
N MET A 299 -0.69 3.47 -4.99
CA MET A 299 0.75 3.54 -5.20
C MET A 299 1.13 2.46 -6.24
N ASN A 300 1.82 2.88 -7.31
CA ASN A 300 2.39 2.02 -8.34
C ASN A 300 3.91 2.28 -8.48
N THR A 301 4.72 1.23 -8.46
CA THR A 301 6.18 1.28 -8.64
C THR A 301 6.61 1.26 -10.11
N CYS A 302 5.71 0.86 -11.02
CA CYS A 302 5.93 0.81 -12.46
C CYS A 302 4.75 1.47 -13.21
N PRO A 303 4.62 2.81 -13.15
CA PRO A 303 3.58 3.52 -13.89
C PRO A 303 3.77 3.35 -15.40
N GLY A 304 2.67 3.17 -16.13
CA GLY A 304 2.68 3.01 -17.60
C GLY A 304 2.76 1.56 -18.10
N GLN A 305 2.97 0.56 -17.22
CA GLN A 305 2.88 -0.85 -17.60
C GLN A 305 1.42 -1.23 -17.91
N THR A 306 1.18 -1.78 -19.10
CA THR A 306 -0.17 -2.16 -19.57
C THR A 306 -0.31 -3.64 -19.95
N GLN A 307 0.78 -4.41 -20.05
CA GLN A 307 0.72 -5.80 -20.49
C GLN A 307 0.11 -6.73 -19.42
N ILE A 308 0.37 -6.46 -18.14
CA ILE A 308 -0.12 -7.28 -17.02
C ILE A 308 -0.72 -6.30 -16.02
N ILE A 309 -2.02 -6.08 -16.17
CA ILE A 309 -2.75 -5.03 -15.46
C ILE A 309 -3.02 -5.50 -14.02
N PRO A 310 -2.43 -4.89 -12.97
CA PRO A 310 -2.80 -5.20 -11.59
C PRO A 310 -4.27 -4.87 -11.32
N THR A 311 -4.85 -5.52 -10.33
CA THR A 311 -6.19 -5.20 -9.82
C THR A 311 -6.21 -5.16 -8.30
N GLY A 312 -7.05 -4.28 -7.75
CA GLY A 312 -7.50 -4.41 -6.37
C GLY A 312 -8.51 -5.55 -6.23
N GLY A 313 -8.68 -6.06 -5.02
CA GLY A 313 -9.67 -7.09 -4.73
C GLY A 313 -9.79 -7.36 -3.23
N PRO A 314 -10.91 -7.96 -2.79
CA PRO A 314 -11.14 -8.20 -1.38
C PRO A 314 -10.38 -9.41 -0.87
N MET A 315 -10.06 -9.34 0.42
CA MET A 315 -9.58 -10.44 1.25
C MET A 315 -10.48 -10.53 2.49
N ALA A 316 -10.72 -11.73 2.99
CA ALA A 316 -11.62 -11.95 4.11
C ALA A 316 -11.35 -13.29 4.81
N PRO A 317 -11.79 -13.47 6.07
CA PRO A 317 -11.75 -14.77 6.74
C PRO A 317 -12.66 -15.82 6.07
N THR A 318 -13.72 -15.37 5.38
CA THR A 318 -14.73 -16.23 4.76
C THR A 318 -15.09 -15.76 3.34
N VAL A 319 -15.67 -16.66 2.54
CA VAL A 319 -16.21 -16.32 1.21
C VAL A 319 -17.33 -15.27 1.32
N ASP A 320 -18.16 -15.32 2.37
CA ASP A 320 -19.24 -14.36 2.57
C ASP A 320 -18.70 -12.92 2.74
N GLY A 321 -17.55 -12.76 3.39
CA GLY A 321 -16.86 -11.48 3.48
C GLY A 321 -16.37 -10.97 2.11
N LEU A 322 -15.87 -11.86 1.26
CA LEU A 322 -15.50 -11.52 -0.12
C LEU A 322 -16.72 -11.06 -0.94
N VAL A 323 -17.84 -11.76 -0.79
CA VAL A 323 -19.08 -11.46 -1.51
C VAL A 323 -19.65 -10.11 -1.06
N MET A 324 -19.71 -9.87 0.26
CA MET A 324 -20.08 -8.56 0.82
C MET A 324 -19.21 -7.46 0.21
N ALA A 325 -17.88 -7.60 0.28
CA ALA A 325 -16.97 -6.59 -0.25
C ALA A 325 -17.17 -6.37 -1.75
N MET A 326 -17.24 -7.42 -2.57
CA MET A 326 -17.45 -7.28 -4.02
C MET A 326 -18.78 -6.61 -4.37
N ARG A 327 -19.86 -6.93 -3.65
CA ARG A 327 -21.18 -6.33 -3.83
C ARG A 327 -21.13 -4.81 -3.61
N HIS A 328 -20.43 -4.37 -2.58
CA HIS A 328 -20.33 -2.95 -2.25
C HIS A 328 -19.27 -2.20 -3.07
N ILE A 329 -18.19 -2.86 -3.50
CA ILE A 329 -17.22 -2.28 -4.43
C ILE A 329 -17.86 -2.08 -5.81
N CYS A 330 -18.60 -3.06 -6.33
CA CYS A 330 -19.26 -2.98 -7.65
C CYS A 330 -20.62 -2.27 -7.53
N SER A 331 -20.60 -1.00 -7.11
CA SER A 331 -21.77 -0.16 -6.91
C SER A 331 -21.61 1.22 -7.55
N ASP A 332 -22.70 1.97 -7.65
CA ASP A 332 -22.69 3.32 -8.20
C ASP A 332 -21.77 4.28 -7.42
N PHE A 333 -21.52 4.02 -6.13
CA PHE A 333 -20.55 4.78 -5.34
C PHE A 333 -19.16 4.74 -6.01
N MET A 334 -18.69 3.58 -6.45
CA MET A 334 -17.39 3.46 -7.10
C MET A 334 -17.43 3.95 -8.55
N PHE A 335 -18.49 3.61 -9.29
CA PHE A 335 -18.63 3.99 -10.69
C PHE A 335 -18.74 5.50 -10.91
N ASN A 336 -19.31 6.23 -9.95
CA ASN A 336 -19.41 7.69 -10.01
C ASN A 336 -18.08 8.38 -9.69
N LEU A 337 -17.18 7.73 -8.94
CA LEU A 337 -15.87 8.27 -8.59
C LEU A 337 -14.79 7.99 -9.66
N ASP A 338 -14.99 6.98 -10.51
CA ASP A 338 -14.04 6.63 -11.58
C ASP A 338 -14.75 6.16 -12.85
N SER A 339 -14.92 7.09 -13.79
CA SER A 339 -15.54 6.85 -15.10
C SER A 339 -14.73 5.92 -16.01
N SER A 340 -13.48 5.58 -15.66
CA SER A 340 -12.68 4.62 -16.43
C SER A 340 -13.06 3.15 -16.16
N VAL A 341 -13.88 2.90 -15.13
CA VAL A 341 -14.34 1.56 -14.77
C VAL A 341 -15.70 1.29 -15.41
N PRO A 342 -15.91 0.12 -16.05
CA PRO A 342 -17.21 -0.24 -16.59
C PRO A 342 -18.26 -0.36 -15.48
N ARG A 343 -19.44 0.23 -15.71
CA ARG A 343 -20.61 0.18 -14.81
C ARG A 343 -21.25 -1.20 -14.81
N MET A 344 -20.61 -2.15 -14.14
CA MET A 344 -21.09 -3.52 -14.01
C MET A 344 -21.39 -3.82 -12.54
N PRO A 345 -22.65 -3.66 -12.08
CA PRO A 345 -23.02 -4.00 -10.72
C PRO A 345 -22.80 -5.49 -10.43
N PHE A 346 -22.79 -5.85 -9.15
CA PHE A 346 -22.77 -7.26 -8.75
C PHE A 346 -24.04 -7.96 -9.22
N ASN A 347 -23.90 -9.10 -9.91
CA ASN A 347 -25.03 -9.83 -10.46
C ASN A 347 -25.51 -10.91 -9.46
N GLU A 348 -26.57 -10.59 -8.71
CA GLU A 348 -27.15 -11.50 -7.71
C GLU A 348 -27.72 -12.77 -8.32
N GLU A 349 -28.36 -12.68 -9.49
CA GLU A 349 -28.94 -13.84 -10.18
C GLU A 349 -27.86 -14.83 -10.59
N MET A 350 -26.75 -14.33 -11.14
CA MET A 350 -25.61 -15.16 -11.52
C MET A 350 -24.93 -15.79 -10.30
N PHE A 351 -24.79 -15.04 -9.20
CA PHE A 351 -24.17 -15.55 -7.97
C PHE A 351 -25.05 -16.59 -7.25
N GLY A 352 -26.37 -16.36 -7.19
CA GLY A 352 -27.33 -17.24 -6.53
C GLY A 352 -27.80 -18.43 -7.36
N GLY A 353 -27.41 -18.51 -8.64
CA GLY A 353 -27.82 -19.55 -9.56
C GLY A 353 -27.45 -20.95 -9.09
N LYS A 354 -28.41 -21.88 -9.09
CA LYS A 354 -28.21 -23.30 -8.72
C LYS A 354 -27.91 -24.20 -9.92
N ASN A 355 -27.43 -23.62 -11.01
CA ASN A 355 -27.18 -24.35 -12.24
C ASN A 355 -26.04 -25.34 -12.04
N ARG A 356 -26.15 -26.55 -12.63
CA ARG A 356 -25.07 -27.54 -12.62
C ARG A 356 -23.85 -26.94 -13.34
N MET A 357 -22.76 -26.75 -12.60
CA MET A 357 -21.51 -26.21 -13.15
C MET A 357 -20.70 -27.30 -13.85
N ARG A 358 -20.06 -26.95 -14.97
CA ARG A 358 -19.01 -27.76 -15.60
C ARG A 358 -17.67 -27.23 -15.10
N ILE A 359 -17.02 -27.98 -14.21
CA ILE A 359 -15.76 -27.56 -13.56
C ILE A 359 -14.60 -28.28 -14.21
N GLY A 360 -13.79 -27.56 -15.00
CA GLY A 360 -12.50 -28.07 -15.48
C GLY A 360 -11.52 -28.17 -14.31
N TYR A 361 -10.73 -29.24 -14.28
CA TYR A 361 -9.65 -29.43 -13.31
C TYR A 361 -8.41 -29.97 -14.01
N PHE A 362 -7.23 -29.69 -13.46
CA PHE A 362 -5.97 -30.26 -13.91
C PHE A 362 -5.15 -30.68 -12.68
N LYS A 363 -4.33 -31.71 -12.85
CA LYS A 363 -3.25 -32.05 -11.92
C LYS A 363 -1.95 -31.70 -12.63
N TYR A 364 -1.00 -31.12 -11.92
CA TYR A 364 0.34 -30.96 -12.49
C TYR A 364 0.93 -32.35 -12.79
N PRO A 365 1.62 -32.54 -13.93
CA PRO A 365 2.32 -33.79 -14.19
C PRO A 365 3.32 -34.07 -13.06
N GLU A 366 3.32 -35.29 -12.52
CA GLU A 366 4.39 -35.73 -11.62
C GLU A 366 5.73 -35.63 -12.37
N GLY A 367 6.63 -34.75 -11.93
CA GLY A 367 7.98 -34.62 -12.50
C GLY A 367 8.51 -33.21 -12.78
N GLU A 368 7.66 -32.17 -12.81
CA GLU A 368 8.12 -30.79 -13.14
C GLU A 368 8.39 -29.88 -11.92
N THR A 369 8.33 -30.40 -10.69
CA THR A 369 8.84 -29.68 -9.51
C THR A 369 10.23 -30.16 -9.13
N THR A 370 11.27 -29.58 -9.74
CA THR A 370 12.62 -29.58 -9.13
C THR A 370 12.64 -28.58 -7.97
N ALA A 371 12.11 -28.99 -6.84
CA ALA A 371 12.54 -28.54 -5.54
C ALA A 371 12.48 -29.76 -4.63
N THR A 372 13.66 -30.27 -4.29
CA THR A 372 13.89 -31.42 -3.42
C THR A 372 13.12 -31.26 -2.11
N GLY A 373 11.98 -31.94 -2.02
CA GLY A 373 11.13 -31.96 -0.84
C GLY A 373 10.15 -33.10 -0.96
N THR A 374 10.50 -34.25 -0.39
CA THR A 374 9.61 -35.39 -0.19
C THR A 374 8.42 -34.97 0.67
N SER A 375 7.31 -34.58 0.05
CA SER A 375 6.02 -34.53 0.71
C SER A 375 4.96 -35.08 -0.24
N THR A 376 4.32 -36.16 0.19
CA THR A 376 3.30 -36.95 -0.51
C THR A 376 1.92 -36.26 -0.55
N GLY A 377 1.88 -34.93 -0.59
CA GLY A 377 0.65 -34.16 -0.72
C GLY A 377 0.47 -33.64 -2.14
N GLN A 378 -0.43 -34.25 -2.92
CA GLN A 378 -0.85 -33.68 -4.22
C GLN A 378 -1.55 -32.33 -3.97
N PRO A 379 -1.13 -31.20 -4.57
CA PRO A 379 -1.89 -29.96 -4.47
C PRO A 379 -3.14 -30.08 -5.34
N LEU A 380 -4.26 -30.48 -4.75
CA LEU A 380 -5.56 -30.32 -5.37
C LEU A 380 -5.95 -28.83 -5.27
N CYS A 381 -5.74 -28.06 -6.33
CA CYS A 381 -6.26 -26.69 -6.40
C CYS A 381 -7.72 -26.75 -6.86
N LEU A 382 -8.65 -26.90 -5.92
CA LEU A 382 -10.09 -26.85 -6.18
C LEU A 382 -10.67 -25.64 -5.42
N ALA A 383 -10.95 -24.55 -6.14
CA ALA A 383 -11.69 -23.42 -5.60
C ALA A 383 -13.19 -23.66 -5.78
N ILE A 384 -13.87 -24.13 -4.73
CA ILE A 384 -15.34 -24.16 -4.68
C ILE A 384 -15.78 -23.25 -3.54
N GLY A 385 -16.42 -22.14 -3.91
CA GLY A 385 -17.13 -21.27 -2.98
C GLY A 385 -18.47 -21.91 -2.60
N GLN A 386 -18.54 -22.44 -1.39
CA GLN A 386 -19.58 -22.20 -0.38
C GLN A 386 -19.19 -23.01 0.87
N GLY A 387 -18.97 -22.31 1.98
CA GLY A 387 -18.60 -22.92 3.27
C GLY A 387 -17.32 -22.34 3.87
N ARG A 388 -17.25 -22.34 5.21
CA ARG A 388 -16.08 -21.93 5.99
C ARG A 388 -14.83 -22.65 5.49
N ALA A 389 -13.73 -21.92 5.30
CA ALA A 389 -12.41 -22.51 5.18
C ALA A 389 -12.15 -23.33 6.46
N ARG A 390 -12.38 -24.65 6.40
CA ARG A 390 -11.87 -25.55 7.43
C ARG A 390 -10.39 -25.73 7.17
N SER A 391 -9.59 -25.56 8.21
CA SER A 391 -8.17 -25.92 8.23
C SER A 391 -7.96 -27.24 7.49
N LEU A 392 -7.12 -27.23 6.46
CA LEU A 392 -6.67 -28.45 5.77
C LEU A 392 -5.52 -29.15 6.51
N PHE A 393 -5.25 -28.79 7.77
CA PHE A 393 -4.31 -29.50 8.63
C PHE A 393 -4.99 -29.87 9.97
N PRO A 394 -4.74 -31.10 10.47
CA PRO A 394 -5.41 -31.67 11.64
C PRO A 394 -5.20 -30.89 12.93
#